data_AF-A0A2W4KSP6-F1
#
_entry.id   AF-A0A2W4KSP6-F1
#
_cell.length_a   1.000
_cell.length_b   1.000
_cell.length_c   1.000
_cell.angle_alpha   90.00
_cell.angle_beta   90.00
_cell.angle_gamma   90.00
#
_symmetry.space_group_name_H-M   'P 1'
#
loop_
_entity.id
_entity.type
_entity.pdbx_description
1 polymer ?
#
loop_
_entity_poly.entity_id
_entity_poly.type
_entity_poly.pdbx_seq_one_letter_code
_entity_poly.pdbx_strand_id
1 'polypeptide(L)' 'GKTQKPDYDYLNYKLSITNAQELKAYLLKQTKALNFAQLQKDVQPFLFDPDNQSVSLFPQIIAQTDFQN' A
#
# COMPACT_ATOMS: atom_id res chain seq x y z
N GLY A 1 -2.44 -17.69 9.31
CA GLY A 1 -1.22 -17.13 8.71
C GLY A 1 -0.67 -16.07 9.64
N LYS A 2 0.64 -15.94 9.80
CA LYS A 2 1.24 -14.91 10.66
C LYS A 2 1.06 -13.55 10.00
N THR A 3 0.11 -12.75 10.46
CA THR A 3 0.06 -11.32 10.19
C THR A 3 1.21 -10.68 10.95
N GLN A 4 2.32 -10.41 10.24
CA GLN A 4 3.42 -9.65 10.82
C GLN A 4 2.95 -8.19 10.92
N LYS A 5 2.93 -7.65 12.14
CA LYS A 5 2.70 -6.23 12.39
C LYS A 5 3.79 -5.40 11.71
N PRO A 6 3.48 -4.17 11.26
CA PRO A 6 4.50 -3.26 10.72
C PRO A 6 5.65 -3.04 11.70
N ASP A 7 6.87 -2.92 11.18
CA ASP A 7 8.06 -2.58 11.97
C ASP A 7 8.11 -1.05 12.16
N TYR A 8 7.51 -0.56 13.23
CA TYR A 8 7.46 0.88 13.50
C TYR A 8 8.81 1.48 13.91
N ASP A 9 9.77 0.68 14.38
CA ASP A 9 11.12 1.18 14.67
C ASP A 9 11.83 1.54 13.36
N TYR A 10 11.74 0.67 12.35
CA TYR A 10 12.26 0.95 11.02
C TYR A 10 11.51 2.09 10.32
N LEU A 11 10.17 2.09 10.41
CA LEU A 11 9.35 3.14 9.81
C LEU A 11 9.61 4.51 10.45
N ASN A 12 9.82 4.58 11.76
CA ASN A 12 10.18 5.82 12.43
C ASN A 12 11.56 6.31 11.97
N TYR A 13 12.56 5.41 11.92
CA TYR A 13 13.90 5.74 11.46
C TYR A 13 13.93 6.28 10.02
N LYS A 14 13.12 5.71 9.11
CA LYS A 14 13.14 6.07 7.68
C LYS A 14 12.15 7.17 7.30
N LEU A 15 10.98 7.20 7.93
CA LEU A 15 9.83 7.97 7.47
C LEU A 15 9.18 8.79 8.60
N SER A 16 9.72 8.76 9.82
CA SER A 16 9.13 9.39 11.01
C SER A 16 7.69 8.95 11.29
N ILE A 17 7.37 7.68 10.98
CA ILE A 17 6.06 7.07 11.23
C ILE A 17 6.17 6.16 12.46
N THR A 18 5.36 6.43 13.47
CA THR A 18 5.43 5.79 14.79
C THR A 18 4.25 4.88 15.10
N ASN A 19 3.16 4.97 14.34
CA ASN A 19 1.93 4.23 14.62
C ASN A 19 1.12 3.92 13.35
N ALA A 20 0.11 3.06 13.50
CA ALA A 20 -0.78 2.61 12.43
C ALA A 20 -1.53 3.75 11.74
N GLN A 21 -1.94 4.77 12.50
CA GLN A 21 -2.68 5.90 11.96
C GLN A 21 -1.82 6.74 11.02
N GLU A 22 -0.59 7.05 11.44
CA GLU A 22 0.41 7.73 10.64
C GLU A 22 0.78 6.93 9.38
N LEU A 23 0.96 5.62 9.52
CA LEU A 23 1.24 4.73 8.38
C LEU A 23 0.11 4.76 7.36
N LYS A 24 -1.14 4.59 7.82
CA LYS A 24 -2.32 4.62 6.93
C LYS A 24 -2.46 5.97 6.23
N ALA A 25 -2.30 7.07 6.96
CA ALA A 25 -2.37 8.41 6.41
C ALA A 25 -1.27 8.65 5.37
N TYR A 26 -0.04 8.21 5.65
CA TYR A 26 1.09 8.29 4.74
C TYR A 26 0.81 7.51 3.45
N LEU A 27 0.42 6.24 3.55
CA LEU A 27 0.13 5.41 2.38
C LEU A 27 -1.02 5.98 1.55
N LEU A 28 -2.12 6.39 2.18
CA LEU A 28 -3.24 7.03 1.48
C LEU A 28 -2.80 8.31 0.75
N LYS A 29 -1.94 9.13 1.36
CA LYS A 29 -1.37 10.31 0.71
C LYS A 29 -0.55 9.93 -0.52
N GLN A 30 0.31 8.90 -0.43
CA GLN A 30 1.09 8.43 -1.57
C GLN A 30 0.18 7.93 -2.70
N THR A 31 -0.88 7.18 -2.38
CA THR A 31 -1.80 6.67 -3.41
C THR A 31 -2.51 7.79 -4.19
N LYS A 32 -2.77 8.95 -3.58
CA LYS A 32 -3.41 10.08 -4.27
C LYS A 32 -2.51 10.72 -5.35
N ALA A 33 -1.20 10.53 -5.27
CA ALA A 33 -0.25 11.11 -6.22
C ALA A 33 -0.05 10.24 -7.48
N LEU A 34 -0.62 9.03 -7.54
CA LEU A 34 -0.36 8.05 -8.58
C LEU A 34 -1.60 7.78 -9.44
N ASN A 35 -1.38 7.57 -10.74
CA ASN A 35 -2.43 7.08 -11.64
C ASN A 35 -2.42 5.56 -11.70
N PHE A 36 -3.17 4.91 -10.81
CA PHE A 36 -3.22 3.45 -10.70
C PHE A 36 -3.81 2.76 -11.94
N ALA A 37 -4.66 3.44 -12.71
CA ALA A 37 -5.17 2.88 -13.96
C ALA A 37 -4.06 2.80 -15.02
N GLN A 38 -3.15 3.77 -15.06
CA GLN A 38 -1.97 3.71 -15.93
C GLN A 38 -0.97 2.68 -15.43
N LEU A 39 -0.66 2.68 -14.12
CA LEU A 39 0.26 1.71 -13.53
C LEU A 39 -0.19 0.26 -13.78
N GLN A 40 -1.49 -0.02 -13.67
CA GLN A 40 -2.04 -1.35 -13.97
C GLN A 40 -1.74 -1.78 -15.41
N LYS A 41 -1.88 -0.87 -16.40
CA LYS A 41 -1.55 -1.16 -17.80
C LYS A 41 -0.05 -1.38 -17.99
N ASP A 42 0.78 -0.59 -17.32
CA ASP A 42 2.23 -0.68 -17.43
C ASP A 42 2.76 -2.01 -16.88
N VAL A 43 2.15 -2.53 -15.79
CA VAL A 43 2.56 -3.80 -15.20
C VAL A 43 1.90 -5.02 -15.85
N GLN A 44 0.75 -4.86 -16.51
CA GLN A 44 -0.05 -5.96 -17.06
C GLN A 44 0.77 -6.97 -17.90
N PRO A 45 1.70 -6.56 -18.79
CA PRO A 45 2.49 -7.49 -19.59
C PRO A 45 3.41 -8.41 -18.76
N PHE A 46 3.68 -8.05 -17.50
CA PHE A 46 4.57 -8.77 -16.59
C PHE A 46 3.81 -9.58 -15.53
N LEU A 47 2.48 -9.48 -15.48
CA LEU A 47 1.67 -10.25 -14.53
C LEU A 47 1.55 -11.70 -15.00
N PHE A 48 1.73 -12.64 -14.08
CA PHE A 48 1.43 -14.06 -14.35
C PHE A 48 -0.04 -14.27 -14.71
N ASP A 49 -0.93 -13.45 -14.14
CA ASP A 49 -2.34 -13.37 -14.44
C ASP A 49 -2.64 -11.96 -15.02
N PRO A 50 -2.92 -11.84 -16.33
CA PRO A 50 -3.15 -10.55 -16.98
C PRO A 50 -4.46 -9.88 -16.55
N ASP A 51 -5.39 -10.63 -15.96
CA ASP A 51 -6.66 -10.11 -15.44
C ASP A 51 -6.55 -9.63 -13.98
N ASN A 52 -5.38 -9.79 -13.35
CA ASN A 52 -5.17 -9.40 -11.96
C ASN A 52 -5.25 -7.88 -11.78
N GLN A 53 -6.18 -7.42 -10.95
CA GLN A 53 -6.46 -6.00 -10.70
C GLN A 53 -5.83 -5.46 -9.40
N SER A 54 -4.85 -6.16 -8.83
CA SER A 54 -4.29 -5.80 -7.51
C SER A 54 -3.70 -4.39 -7.48
N VAL A 55 -3.12 -3.92 -8.60
CA VAL A 55 -2.58 -2.56 -8.68
C VAL A 55 -3.70 -1.53 -8.64
N SER A 56 -4.73 -1.67 -9.48
CA SER A 56 -5.85 -0.72 -9.49
C SER A 56 -6.64 -0.71 -8.17
N LEU A 57 -6.73 -1.84 -7.48
CA LEU A 57 -7.43 -1.99 -6.21
C LEU A 57 -6.62 -1.52 -4.99
N PHE A 58 -5.30 -1.33 -5.13
CA PHE A 58 -4.41 -1.00 -4.02
C PHE A 58 -4.88 0.17 -3.15
N PRO A 59 -5.34 1.33 -3.69
CA PRO A 59 -5.83 2.43 -2.86
C PRO A 59 -7.04 2.05 -2.00
N GLN A 60 -7.95 1.24 -2.54
CA GLN A 60 -9.13 0.78 -1.81
C GLN A 60 -8.73 -0.19 -0.69
N ILE A 61 -7.77 -1.08 -0.97
CA ILE A 61 -7.22 -2.00 0.03
C ILE A 61 -6.62 -1.22 1.19
N ILE A 62 -5.76 -0.23 0.93
CA ILE A 62 -5.17 0.60 2.00
C ILE A 62 -6.24 1.36 2.79
N ALA A 63 -7.28 1.86 2.12
CA ALA A 63 -8.37 2.57 2.79
C ALA A 63 -9.14 1.67 3.77
N GLN A 64 -9.36 0.40 3.42
CA GLN A 64 -10.11 -0.57 4.23
C GLN A 64 -9.23 -1.32 5.24
N THR A 65 -7.92 -1.34 5.04
CA THR A 65 -6.98 -2.05 5.92
C THR A 65 -6.93 -1.39 7.29
N ASP A 66 -6.99 -2.22 8.32
CA ASP A 66 -6.70 -1.85 9.70
C ASP A 66 -5.28 -2.33 10.07
N PHE A 67 -4.35 -1.38 10.15
CA PHE A 67 -2.96 -1.69 10.48
C PHE A 67 -2.85 -1.93 12.00
N GLN A 68 -2.25 -3.04 12.37
CA GLN A 68 -1.97 -3.33 13.78
C GLN A 68 -0.88 -2.39 14.30
N ASN A 69 -0.98 -1.96 15.56
CA ASN A 69 0.08 -1.24 16.28
C ASN A 69 1.11 -2.24 16.85
#